data_AF-A0A059PC27-F1
#
_entry.id   AF-A0A059PC27-F1
#
_cell.length_a   1.000
_cell.length_b   1.000
_cell.length_c   1.000
_cell.angle_alpha   90.00
_cell.angle_beta   90.00
_cell.angle_gamma   90.00
#
_symmetry.space_group_name_H-M   'P 1'
#
loop_
_entity.id
_entity.type
_entity.pdbx_description
1 polymer ?
#
loop_
_entity_poly.entity_id
_entity_poly.type
_entity_poly.pdbx_seq_one_letter_code
_entity_poly.pdbx_strand_id
1 'polypeptide(L)'
;MTEIHQLPEGCIADILSRTTPVDACRLSLISKTFQSAADSDAVWNRFLPSDSNFISSIISHSPSLANASSKKALYLALSDPHKPIIFDQGRKSFQLDRKSAKKCYMLGARALNIVWTCTKRYWQWIAMPQSRFPEVAELLNVCWLEIRGKINAVALSPNTQYTAYLVFNMIGDWGFQNLPVEVTIDGARSYSSSKLVCLDPNVEGRPHNRVIGLQRPSVRSDGWLEIEMGEFFSSGLEDDEVRMSVVEIKGQNWKRGLFVEGIEVRLKEDN
;
A
#
# COMPACT_ATOMS: atom_id res chain seq x y z
N MET A 1 -18.53 -9.16 41.84
CA MET A 1 -17.82 -8.67 40.65
C MET A 1 -16.85 -9.77 40.26
N THR A 2 -17.09 -10.49 39.17
CA THR A 2 -16.18 -11.56 38.71
C THR A 2 -14.92 -10.92 38.15
N GLU A 3 -13.76 -11.33 38.65
CA GLU A 3 -12.49 -10.83 38.14
C GLU A 3 -12.15 -11.47 36.79
N ILE A 4 -11.51 -10.72 35.89
CA ILE A 4 -11.27 -11.15 34.50
C ILE A 4 -10.45 -12.45 34.39
N HIS A 5 -9.62 -12.75 35.40
CA HIS A 5 -8.81 -13.95 35.47
C HIS A 5 -9.61 -15.22 35.85
N GLN A 6 -10.85 -15.07 36.29
CA GLN A 6 -11.77 -16.16 36.63
C GLN A 6 -12.65 -16.57 35.44
N LEU A 7 -12.55 -15.87 34.31
CA LEU A 7 -13.27 -16.21 33.09
C LEU A 7 -12.70 -17.49 32.46
N PRO A 8 -13.55 -18.36 31.88
CA PRO A 8 -13.08 -19.48 31.07
C PRO A 8 -12.21 -19.01 29.91
N GLU A 9 -11.24 -19.84 29.50
CA GLU A 9 -10.32 -19.54 28.38
C GLU A 9 -11.06 -19.13 27.10
N GLY A 10 -12.16 -19.81 26.77
CA GLY A 10 -12.98 -19.47 25.60
C GLY A 10 -13.61 -18.07 25.67
N CYS A 11 -14.02 -17.60 26.86
CA CYS A 11 -14.52 -16.24 27.04
C CYS A 11 -13.39 -15.21 26.88
N ILE A 12 -12.20 -15.51 27.40
CA ILE A 12 -11.02 -14.67 27.20
C ILE A 12 -10.68 -14.61 25.72
N ALA A 13 -10.66 -15.74 25.01
CA ALA A 13 -10.42 -15.80 23.57
C ALA A 13 -11.44 -14.97 22.77
N ASP A 14 -12.73 -15.07 23.09
CA ASP A 14 -13.75 -14.24 22.41
C ASP A 14 -13.51 -12.73 22.63
N ILE A 15 -13.16 -12.32 23.86
CA ILE A 15 -12.79 -10.93 24.16
C ILE A 15 -11.55 -10.52 23.34
N LEU A 16 -10.47 -11.30 23.39
CA LEU A 16 -9.23 -11.01 22.67
C LEU A 16 -9.46 -10.90 21.16
N SER A 17 -10.33 -11.73 20.59
CA SER A 17 -10.67 -11.74 19.17
C SER A 17 -11.35 -10.45 18.67
N ARG A 18 -11.86 -9.61 19.60
CA ARG A 18 -12.48 -8.30 19.34
C ARG A 18 -11.53 -7.12 19.60
N THR A 19 -10.30 -7.40 20.03
CA THR A 19 -9.25 -6.39 20.25
C THR A 19 -8.35 -6.27 19.01
N THR A 20 -7.19 -5.61 19.12
CA THR A 20 -6.17 -5.63 18.07
C THR A 20 -5.21 -6.82 18.24
N PRO A 21 -4.53 -7.27 17.17
CA PRO A 21 -3.44 -8.25 17.27
C PRO A 21 -2.37 -7.88 18.31
N VAL A 22 -2.07 -6.58 18.43
CA VAL A 22 -1.10 -6.06 19.41
C VAL A 22 -1.62 -6.23 20.83
N ASP A 23 -2.90 -5.93 21.07
CA ASP A 23 -3.50 -6.09 22.39
C ASP A 23 -3.60 -7.56 22.77
N ALA A 24 -3.98 -8.44 21.84
CA ALA A 24 -3.97 -9.89 22.06
C ALA A 24 -2.57 -10.38 22.48
N CYS A 25 -1.51 -9.89 21.83
CA CYS A 25 -0.13 -10.22 22.19
C CYS A 25 0.27 -9.64 23.56
N ARG A 26 -0.11 -8.41 23.89
CA ARG A 26 0.18 -7.79 25.20
C ARG A 26 -0.54 -8.51 26.34
N LEU A 27 -1.82 -8.81 26.14
CA LEU A 27 -2.66 -9.48 27.14
C LEU A 27 -2.21 -10.93 27.38
N SER A 28 -1.57 -11.57 26.38
CA SER A 28 -0.98 -12.91 26.53
C SER A 28 0.05 -13.01 27.68
N LEU A 29 0.65 -11.88 28.08
CA LEU A 29 1.69 -11.83 29.12
C LEU A 29 1.13 -11.81 30.55
N ILE A 30 -0.20 -11.68 30.72
CA ILE A 30 -0.82 -11.52 32.04
C ILE A 30 -0.84 -12.83 32.82
N SER A 31 -1.16 -13.96 32.16
CA SER A 31 -1.23 -15.27 32.79
C SER A 31 -1.16 -16.39 31.75
N LYS A 32 -0.94 -17.63 32.19
CA LYS A 32 -0.96 -18.81 31.30
C LYS A 32 -2.30 -19.00 30.58
N THR A 33 -3.41 -18.67 31.24
CA THR A 33 -4.75 -18.75 30.63
C THR A 33 -4.91 -17.72 29.53
N PHE A 34 -4.44 -16.48 29.75
CA PHE A 34 -4.43 -15.45 28.72
C PHE A 34 -3.48 -15.80 27.57
N GLN A 35 -2.33 -16.39 27.86
CA GLN A 35 -1.40 -16.87 26.85
C GLN A 35 -2.05 -17.91 25.94
N SER A 36 -2.64 -18.96 26.52
CA SER A 36 -3.35 -20.01 25.78
C SER A 36 -4.49 -19.44 24.93
N ALA A 37 -5.33 -18.57 25.53
CA ALA A 37 -6.42 -17.92 24.82
C ALA A 37 -5.91 -17.05 23.65
N ALA A 38 -4.83 -16.27 23.85
CA ALA A 38 -4.26 -15.40 22.84
C ALA A 38 -3.57 -16.16 21.70
N ASP A 39 -3.07 -17.37 21.96
CA ASP A 39 -2.43 -18.23 20.95
C ASP A 39 -3.44 -19.11 20.20
N SER A 40 -4.72 -19.13 20.62
CA SER A 40 -5.79 -19.90 19.99
C SER A 40 -6.12 -19.41 18.58
N ASP A 41 -6.29 -20.35 17.65
CA ASP A 41 -6.74 -20.07 16.29
C ASP A 41 -8.11 -19.37 16.23
N ALA A 42 -8.94 -19.51 17.26
CA ALA A 42 -10.21 -18.78 17.36
C ALA A 42 -10.01 -17.25 17.37
N VAL A 43 -8.94 -16.76 18.01
CA VAL A 43 -8.56 -15.34 18.03
C VAL A 43 -8.05 -14.92 16.66
N TRP A 44 -7.07 -15.63 16.12
CA TRP A 44 -6.38 -15.24 14.89
C TRP A 44 -7.25 -15.37 13.63
N ASN A 45 -8.26 -16.25 13.64
CA ASN A 45 -9.27 -16.28 12.58
C ASN A 45 -10.05 -14.96 12.44
N ARG A 46 -10.16 -14.13 13.50
CA ARG A 46 -10.79 -12.80 13.41
C ARG A 46 -9.86 -11.74 12.83
N PHE A 47 -8.55 -11.93 12.92
CA PHE A 47 -7.54 -11.02 12.37
C PHE A 47 -7.15 -11.37 10.94
N LEU A 48 -7.42 -12.59 10.50
CA LEU A 48 -7.23 -12.98 9.10
C LEU A 48 -8.40 -12.49 8.23
N PRO A 49 -8.17 -12.21 6.94
CA PRO A 49 -9.24 -11.95 5.99
C PRO A 49 -10.31 -13.07 6.02
N SER A 50 -11.58 -12.68 6.22
CA SER A 50 -12.70 -13.63 6.34
C SER A 50 -13.08 -14.31 5.01
N ASP A 51 -12.65 -13.75 3.89
CA ASP A 51 -12.92 -14.30 2.55
C ASP A 51 -11.98 -15.50 2.28
N SER A 52 -12.55 -16.70 2.33
CA SER A 52 -11.83 -17.96 2.10
C SER A 52 -11.32 -18.10 0.67
N ASN A 53 -12.01 -17.55 -0.33
CA ASN A 53 -11.57 -17.56 -1.72
C ASN A 53 -10.37 -16.64 -1.88
N PHE A 54 -10.40 -15.46 -1.24
CA PHE A 54 -9.26 -14.56 -1.21
C PHE A 54 -8.03 -15.21 -0.57
N ILE A 55 -8.17 -15.80 0.63
CA ILE A 55 -7.07 -16.50 1.29
C ILE A 55 -6.51 -17.63 0.42
N SER A 56 -7.39 -18.43 -0.21
CA SER A 56 -6.97 -19.53 -1.10
C SER A 56 -6.19 -19.01 -2.32
N SER A 57 -6.61 -17.88 -2.88
CA SER A 57 -5.90 -17.20 -3.97
C SER A 57 -4.52 -16.69 -3.51
N ILE A 58 -4.41 -16.13 -2.31
CA ILE A 58 -3.13 -15.69 -1.75
C ILE A 58 -2.18 -16.89 -1.51
N ILE A 59 -2.70 -17.99 -0.96
CA ILE A 59 -1.93 -19.21 -0.72
C ILE A 59 -1.45 -19.86 -2.03
N SER A 60 -2.24 -19.82 -3.11
CA SER A 60 -1.81 -20.39 -4.39
C SER A 60 -0.62 -19.64 -5.00
N HIS A 61 -0.50 -18.33 -4.72
CA HIS A 61 0.63 -17.50 -5.17
C HIS A 61 1.83 -17.57 -4.22
N SER A 62 1.62 -17.91 -2.95
CA SER A 62 2.70 -18.16 -1.97
C SER A 62 2.46 -19.47 -1.21
N PRO A 63 2.84 -20.63 -1.79
CA PRO A 63 2.59 -21.94 -1.19
C PRO A 63 3.21 -22.12 0.19
N SER A 64 4.25 -21.36 0.51
CA SER A 64 4.88 -21.35 1.84
C SER A 64 3.89 -20.99 2.97
N LEU A 65 2.83 -20.23 2.67
CA LEU A 65 1.77 -19.88 3.61
C LEU A 65 0.90 -21.07 4.01
N ALA A 66 0.76 -22.08 3.14
CA ALA A 66 0.01 -23.29 3.45
C ALA A 66 0.66 -24.12 4.56
N ASN A 67 1.98 -23.97 4.74
CA ASN A 67 2.75 -24.69 5.75
C ASN A 67 2.74 -24.02 7.13
N ALA A 68 1.95 -22.96 7.32
CA ALA A 68 1.82 -22.30 8.61
C ALA A 68 1.23 -23.26 9.65
N SER A 69 1.92 -23.43 10.78
CA SER A 69 1.52 -24.37 11.84
C SER A 69 0.29 -23.91 12.65
N SER A 70 -0.09 -22.63 12.54
CA SER A 70 -1.25 -22.04 13.21
C SER A 70 -1.75 -20.81 12.45
N LYS A 71 -2.95 -20.32 12.77
CA LYS A 71 -3.50 -19.07 12.22
C LYS A 71 -2.69 -17.85 12.66
N LYS A 72 -2.08 -17.89 13.85
CA LYS A 72 -1.10 -16.90 14.30
C LYS A 72 0.13 -16.87 13.39
N ALA A 73 0.70 -18.02 13.08
CA ALA A 73 1.84 -18.13 12.18
C ALA A 73 1.51 -17.61 10.77
N LEU A 74 0.31 -17.96 10.25
CA LEU A 74 -0.18 -17.45 8.97
C LEU A 74 -0.33 -15.93 8.99
N TYR A 75 -0.92 -15.37 10.06
CA TYR A 75 -1.05 -13.92 10.21
C TYR A 75 0.32 -13.22 10.21
N LEU A 76 1.28 -13.74 10.99
CA LEU A 76 2.62 -13.18 11.05
C LEU A 76 3.29 -13.17 9.67
N ALA A 77 3.15 -14.26 8.90
CA ALA A 77 3.67 -14.33 7.54
C ALA A 77 2.99 -13.34 6.58
N LEU A 78 1.68 -13.13 6.70
CA LEU A 78 0.94 -12.14 5.89
C LEU A 78 1.25 -10.69 6.29
N SER A 79 1.76 -10.47 7.51
CA SER A 79 2.13 -9.15 8.04
C SER A 79 3.64 -8.85 7.99
N ASP A 80 4.44 -9.75 7.40
CA ASP A 80 5.89 -9.56 7.29
C ASP A 80 6.20 -8.42 6.30
N PRO A 81 6.78 -7.29 6.75
CA PRO A 81 7.06 -6.15 5.88
C PRO A 81 8.06 -6.47 4.76
N HIS A 82 8.91 -7.48 4.94
CA HIS A 82 9.94 -7.85 3.97
C HIS A 82 9.45 -8.85 2.92
N LYS A 83 8.25 -9.42 3.09
CA LYS A 83 7.72 -10.46 2.21
C LYS A 83 6.27 -10.18 1.79
N PRO A 84 6.04 -9.10 1.01
CA PRO A 84 4.72 -8.84 0.45
C PRO A 84 4.29 -9.99 -0.46
N ILE A 85 3.01 -10.35 -0.41
CA ILE A 85 2.48 -11.40 -1.29
C ILE A 85 2.14 -10.79 -2.63
N ILE A 86 2.85 -11.22 -3.66
CA ILE A 86 2.62 -10.81 -5.04
C ILE A 86 1.57 -11.73 -5.66
N PHE A 87 0.52 -11.15 -6.24
CA PHE A 87 -0.58 -11.89 -6.85
C PHE A 87 -1.07 -11.17 -8.12
N ASP A 88 -2.13 -11.70 -8.75
CA ASP A 88 -2.73 -11.11 -9.95
C ASP A 88 -1.71 -10.98 -11.10
N GLN A 89 -1.01 -12.09 -11.39
CA GLN A 89 0.04 -12.17 -12.42
C GLN A 89 1.21 -11.20 -12.19
N GLY A 90 1.58 -10.96 -10.93
CA GLY A 90 2.70 -10.06 -10.64
C GLY A 90 2.35 -8.58 -10.65
N ARG A 91 1.06 -8.22 -10.70
CA ARG A 91 0.63 -6.83 -10.88
C ARG A 91 0.21 -6.15 -9.58
N LYS A 92 -0.06 -6.92 -8.52
CA LYS A 92 -0.48 -6.40 -7.22
C LYS A 92 0.28 -7.07 -6.10
N SER A 93 0.54 -6.32 -5.03
CA SER A 93 1.05 -6.86 -3.78
C SER A 93 0.05 -6.68 -2.66
N PHE A 94 0.04 -7.61 -1.71
CA PHE A 94 -0.84 -7.63 -0.54
C PHE A 94 -0.04 -7.92 0.73
N GLN A 95 -0.34 -7.16 1.78
CA GLN A 95 0.13 -7.40 3.15
C GLN A 95 -0.97 -7.03 4.15
N LEU A 96 -0.91 -7.62 5.33
CA LEU A 96 -1.69 -7.15 6.48
C LEU A 96 -0.87 -6.13 7.26
N ASP A 97 -1.50 -5.02 7.64
CA ASP A 97 -0.93 -4.17 8.67
C ASP A 97 -0.84 -4.96 9.98
N ARG A 98 0.37 -4.99 10.54
CA ARG A 98 0.71 -5.82 11.70
C ARG A 98 -0.02 -5.37 12.97
N LYS A 99 -0.42 -4.10 13.04
CA LYS A 99 -1.06 -3.54 14.24
C LYS A 99 -2.57 -3.73 14.23
N SER A 100 -3.19 -3.48 13.09
CA SER A 100 -4.65 -3.40 12.93
C SER A 100 -5.27 -4.61 12.22
N ALA A 101 -4.45 -5.48 11.62
CA ALA A 101 -4.89 -6.56 10.74
C ALA A 101 -5.67 -6.10 9.49
N LYS A 102 -5.53 -4.83 9.13
CA LYS A 102 -6.19 -4.24 7.97
C LYS A 102 -5.36 -4.48 6.72
N LYS A 103 -6.02 -4.56 5.56
CA LYS A 103 -5.37 -4.89 4.29
C LYS A 103 -4.60 -3.69 3.76
N CYS A 104 -3.36 -3.90 3.35
CA CYS A 104 -2.53 -2.95 2.59
C CYS A 104 -2.27 -3.54 1.20
N TYR A 105 -2.35 -2.68 0.17
CA TYR A 105 -2.13 -3.09 -1.21
C TYR A 105 -1.12 -2.20 -1.91
N MET A 106 -0.43 -2.74 -2.90
CA MET A 106 0.24 -1.94 -3.90
C MET A 106 -0.18 -2.38 -5.29
N LEU A 107 -0.54 -1.42 -6.12
CA LEU A 107 -0.74 -1.60 -7.55
C LEU A 107 0.60 -1.39 -8.23
N GLY A 108 1.24 -2.45 -8.72
CA GLY A 108 2.48 -2.33 -9.49
C GLY A 108 2.23 -1.58 -10.80
N ALA A 109 3.29 -1.08 -11.44
CA ALA A 109 3.16 -0.29 -12.67
C ALA A 109 2.37 -1.01 -13.79
N ARG A 110 2.45 -2.34 -13.85
CA ARG A 110 1.65 -3.18 -14.77
C ARG A 110 0.14 -3.20 -14.49
N ALA A 111 -0.29 -2.80 -13.28
CA ALA A 111 -1.70 -2.59 -12.93
C ALA A 111 -2.18 -1.15 -13.19
N LEU A 112 -1.28 -0.23 -13.54
CA LEU A 112 -1.61 1.18 -13.78
C LEU A 112 -1.91 1.43 -15.26
N ASN A 113 -2.76 2.41 -15.52
CA ASN A 113 -2.91 2.99 -16.84
C ASN A 113 -1.94 4.16 -17.00
N ILE A 114 -0.81 3.89 -17.67
CA ILE A 114 0.22 4.89 -17.96
C ILE A 114 0.15 5.21 -19.46
N VAL A 115 -0.06 6.48 -19.77
CA VAL A 115 -0.22 6.96 -21.15
C VAL A 115 1.05 6.69 -21.96
N TRP A 116 0.85 6.15 -23.17
CA TRP A 116 1.88 5.76 -24.14
C TRP A 116 2.84 4.63 -23.75
N THR A 117 2.50 3.79 -22.77
CA THR A 117 3.31 2.60 -22.42
C THR A 117 3.50 1.58 -23.53
N CYS A 118 2.63 1.55 -24.54
CA CYS A 118 2.78 0.71 -25.72
C CYS A 118 3.82 1.24 -26.73
N THR A 119 4.31 2.48 -26.53
CA THR A 119 5.29 3.12 -27.41
C THR A 119 6.68 3.02 -26.79
N LYS A 120 7.51 2.10 -27.29
CA LYS A 120 8.89 1.85 -26.80
C LYS A 120 9.83 3.07 -26.84
N ARG A 121 9.44 4.15 -27.53
CA ARG A 121 10.17 5.43 -27.54
C ARG A 121 10.02 6.22 -26.24
N TYR A 122 8.93 5.99 -25.52
CA TYR A 122 8.50 6.81 -24.38
C TYR A 122 8.61 6.06 -23.07
N TRP A 123 8.31 4.76 -23.07
CA TRP A 123 8.40 3.91 -21.91
C TRP A 123 9.03 2.57 -22.25
N GLN A 124 9.70 1.98 -21.27
CA GLN A 124 10.09 0.58 -21.32
C GLN A 124 9.79 -0.12 -19.99
N TRP A 125 9.71 -1.44 -20.05
CA TRP A 125 9.52 -2.29 -18.89
C TRP A 125 10.85 -2.94 -18.55
N ILE A 126 11.29 -2.77 -17.31
CA ILE A 126 12.58 -3.29 -16.87
C ILE A 126 12.43 -4.06 -15.57
N ALA A 127 13.28 -5.07 -15.39
CA ALA A 127 13.43 -5.74 -14.11
C ALA A 127 14.40 -4.94 -13.23
N MET A 128 13.99 -4.61 -12.01
CA MET A 128 14.84 -3.97 -11.01
C MET A 128 14.97 -4.91 -9.80
N PRO A 129 16.18 -5.35 -9.41
CA PRO A 129 16.37 -6.27 -8.28
C PRO A 129 15.78 -5.78 -6.96
N GLN A 130 15.70 -4.46 -6.78
CA GLN A 130 15.16 -3.83 -5.58
C GLN A 130 13.63 -3.65 -5.63
N SER A 131 12.98 -3.99 -6.74
CA SER A 131 11.52 -3.92 -6.83
C SER A 131 10.87 -5.17 -6.25
N ARG A 132 9.72 -5.00 -5.61
CA ARG A 132 8.85 -6.13 -5.22
C ARG A 132 8.14 -6.77 -6.41
N PHE A 133 8.08 -6.08 -7.56
CA PHE A 133 7.43 -6.55 -8.78
C PHE A 133 8.44 -7.06 -9.81
N PRO A 134 8.03 -8.00 -10.70
CA PRO A 134 8.92 -8.51 -11.75
C PRO A 134 9.42 -7.42 -12.71
N GLU A 135 8.59 -6.41 -12.97
CA GLU A 135 8.89 -5.30 -13.85
C GLU A 135 8.35 -3.98 -13.30
N VAL A 136 9.10 -2.91 -13.54
CA VAL A 136 8.71 -1.52 -13.30
C VAL A 136 8.65 -0.75 -14.62
N ALA A 137 7.96 0.40 -14.65
CA ALA A 137 7.89 1.24 -15.84
C ALA A 137 8.97 2.33 -15.79
N GLU A 138 9.90 2.31 -16.74
CA GLU A 138 10.90 3.35 -16.93
C GLU A 138 10.44 4.36 -17.98
N LEU A 139 10.49 5.63 -17.61
CA LEU A 139 10.22 6.75 -18.49
C LEU A 139 11.46 7.14 -19.29
N LEU A 140 11.45 6.88 -20.59
CA LEU A 140 12.55 7.19 -21.50
C LEU A 140 12.55 8.64 -21.96
N ASN A 141 11.40 9.16 -22.40
CA ASN A 141 11.25 10.56 -22.80
C ASN A 141 9.77 10.90 -23.09
N VAL A 142 9.14 11.82 -22.36
CA VAL A 142 7.79 12.35 -22.69
C VAL A 142 7.68 13.83 -22.39
N CYS A 143 6.76 14.56 -23.05
CA CYS A 143 6.34 15.89 -22.60
C CYS A 143 5.01 15.88 -21.83
N TRP A 144 4.23 14.79 -21.95
CA TRP A 144 2.98 14.54 -21.24
C TRP A 144 3.16 13.34 -20.33
N LEU A 145 3.08 13.56 -19.02
CA LEU A 145 3.11 12.51 -18.01
C LEU A 145 1.71 12.32 -17.46
N GLU A 146 1.19 11.11 -17.57
CA GLU A 146 -0.11 10.76 -17.02
C GLU A 146 -0.12 9.29 -16.60
N ILE A 147 -0.28 9.07 -15.30
CA ILE A 147 -0.35 7.76 -14.65
C ILE A 147 -1.66 7.72 -13.88
N ARG A 148 -2.46 6.67 -14.08
CA ARG A 148 -3.73 6.49 -13.38
C ARG A 148 -3.81 5.10 -12.76
N GLY A 149 -4.21 5.06 -11.49
CA GLY A 149 -4.51 3.84 -10.74
C GLY A 149 -5.98 3.77 -10.36
N LYS A 150 -6.50 2.56 -10.18
CA LYS A 150 -7.86 2.30 -9.70
C LYS A 150 -7.86 1.14 -8.74
N ILE A 151 -8.56 1.29 -7.63
CA ILE A 151 -8.78 0.22 -6.66
C ILE A 151 -10.24 0.25 -6.19
N ASN A 152 -10.88 -0.92 -6.18
CA ASN A 152 -12.23 -1.05 -5.65
C ASN A 152 -12.17 -1.14 -4.12
N ALA A 153 -13.03 -0.42 -3.42
CA ALA A 153 -13.06 -0.35 -1.96
C ALA A 153 -13.37 -1.70 -1.30
N VAL A 154 -14.06 -2.63 -1.99
CA VAL A 154 -14.28 -4.01 -1.51
C VAL A 154 -12.96 -4.79 -1.36
N ALA A 155 -11.94 -4.44 -2.14
CA ALA A 155 -10.63 -5.04 -1.98
C ALA A 155 -9.99 -4.63 -0.65
N LEU A 156 -10.25 -3.38 -0.22
CA LEU A 156 -9.72 -2.78 1.01
C LEU A 156 -10.50 -3.22 2.25
N SER A 157 -10.00 -2.87 3.43
CA SER A 157 -10.77 -3.06 4.66
C SER A 157 -11.89 -2.01 4.75
N PRO A 158 -13.11 -2.39 5.13
CA PRO A 158 -14.22 -1.45 5.29
C PRO A 158 -13.99 -0.54 6.49
N ASN A 159 -14.66 0.62 6.48
CA ASN A 159 -14.63 1.64 7.51
C ASN A 159 -13.22 2.02 7.96
N THR A 160 -12.31 2.21 6.99
CA THR A 160 -10.88 2.42 7.26
C THR A 160 -10.37 3.62 6.47
N GLN A 161 -9.60 4.49 7.11
CA GLN A 161 -8.93 5.62 6.47
C GLN A 161 -7.61 5.13 5.85
N TYR A 162 -7.44 5.41 4.57
CA TYR A 162 -6.27 5.05 3.79
C TYR A 162 -5.56 6.30 3.27
N THR A 163 -4.27 6.15 3.01
CA THR A 163 -3.44 7.12 2.32
C THR A 163 -2.79 6.41 1.13
N ALA A 164 -2.83 7.02 -0.06
CA ALA A 164 -2.14 6.50 -1.22
C ALA A 164 -0.81 7.22 -1.45
N TYR A 165 0.20 6.46 -1.88
CA TYR A 165 1.54 6.93 -2.16
C TYR A 165 1.97 6.46 -3.54
N LEU A 166 2.51 7.37 -4.35
CA LEU A 166 3.26 6.98 -5.54
C LEU A 166 4.64 6.52 -5.08
N VAL A 167 5.04 5.31 -5.46
CA VAL A 167 6.36 4.74 -5.16
C VAL A 167 7.17 4.66 -6.45
N PHE A 168 8.33 5.30 -6.45
CA PHE A 168 9.13 5.51 -7.66
C PHE A 168 10.61 5.70 -7.35
N ASN A 169 11.44 5.74 -8.39
CA ASN A 169 12.85 6.09 -8.30
C ASN A 169 13.21 7.08 -9.40
N MET A 170 14.30 7.82 -9.19
CA MET A 170 14.82 8.83 -10.12
C MET A 170 16.27 8.47 -10.44
N ILE A 171 16.51 8.00 -11.67
CA ILE A 171 17.84 7.56 -12.11
C ILE A 171 18.15 8.23 -13.44
N GLY A 172 19.20 9.07 -13.46
CA GLY A 172 19.54 9.87 -14.65
C GLY A 172 18.38 10.78 -15.07
N ASP A 173 17.63 11.28 -14.09
CA ASP A 173 16.42 12.05 -14.33
C ASP A 173 16.72 13.44 -14.91
N TRP A 174 15.82 13.89 -15.77
CA TRP A 174 15.91 15.20 -16.38
C TRP A 174 14.50 15.73 -16.68
N GLY A 175 14.31 17.04 -16.60
CA GLY A 175 13.05 17.70 -16.91
C GLY A 175 12.03 17.69 -15.76
N PHE A 176 12.38 17.11 -14.61
CA PHE A 176 11.58 17.16 -13.38
C PHE A 176 12.00 18.31 -12.44
N GLN A 177 13.14 18.95 -12.71
CA GLN A 177 13.61 20.07 -11.91
C GLN A 177 12.62 21.24 -11.99
N ASN A 178 12.24 21.79 -10.83
CA ASN A 178 11.28 22.90 -10.72
C ASN A 178 9.92 22.64 -11.40
N LEU A 179 9.52 21.37 -11.51
CA LEU A 179 8.28 20.98 -12.16
C LEU A 179 7.23 20.54 -11.14
N PRO A 180 6.15 21.32 -10.94
CA PRO A 180 4.97 20.88 -10.20
C PRO A 180 4.27 19.76 -10.96
N VAL A 181 3.94 18.69 -10.25
CA VAL A 181 3.15 17.56 -10.73
C VAL A 181 1.85 17.53 -9.95
N GLU A 182 0.73 17.39 -10.62
CA GLU A 182 -0.59 17.26 -9.99
C GLU A 182 -0.80 15.80 -9.57
N VAL A 183 -1.12 15.59 -8.30
CA VAL A 183 -1.57 14.29 -7.79
C VAL A 183 -2.99 14.41 -7.29
N THR A 184 -3.82 13.44 -7.64
CA THR A 184 -5.25 13.45 -7.32
C THR A 184 -5.72 12.12 -6.77
N ILE A 185 -6.61 12.17 -5.79
CA ILE A 185 -7.43 11.03 -5.36
C ILE A 185 -8.91 11.41 -5.48
N ASP A 186 -9.66 10.59 -6.21
CA ASP A 186 -11.11 10.70 -6.36
C ASP A 186 -11.77 9.44 -5.79
N GLY A 187 -12.53 9.58 -4.70
CA GLY A 187 -13.39 8.52 -4.16
C GLY A 187 -14.81 8.58 -4.75
N ALA A 188 -15.57 7.48 -4.69
CA ALA A 188 -16.87 7.40 -5.36
C ALA A 188 -17.96 8.33 -4.78
N ARG A 189 -17.78 8.84 -3.55
CA ARG A 189 -18.78 9.66 -2.82
C ARG A 189 -18.49 11.17 -2.83
N SER A 190 -17.96 11.70 -3.94
CA SER A 190 -17.66 13.13 -4.14
C SER A 190 -16.53 13.72 -3.28
N TYR A 191 -15.69 12.88 -2.68
CA TYR A 191 -14.40 13.34 -2.14
C TYR A 191 -13.38 13.31 -3.28
N SER A 192 -12.93 14.48 -3.70
CA SER A 192 -11.80 14.66 -4.61
C SER A 192 -10.77 15.54 -3.90
N SER A 193 -9.55 15.04 -3.81
CA SER A 193 -8.41 15.80 -3.31
C SER A 193 -7.39 15.90 -4.44
N SER A 194 -7.01 17.12 -4.79
CA SER A 194 -5.92 17.38 -5.74
C SER A 194 -4.92 18.32 -5.09
N LYS A 195 -3.63 18.02 -5.24
CA LYS A 195 -2.53 18.88 -4.79
C LYS A 195 -1.36 18.84 -5.76
N LEU A 196 -0.56 19.90 -5.75
CA LEU A 196 0.69 19.95 -6.47
C LEU A 196 1.83 19.45 -5.59
N VAL A 197 2.69 18.62 -6.16
CA VAL A 197 3.88 18.08 -5.52
C VAL A 197 5.09 18.24 -6.45
N CYS A 198 6.29 18.01 -5.93
CA CYS A 198 7.50 17.97 -6.75
C CYS A 198 8.16 16.59 -6.60
N LEU A 199 8.30 15.86 -7.72
CA LEU A 199 8.88 14.52 -7.73
C LEU A 199 10.41 14.52 -7.66
N ASP A 200 11.05 15.67 -7.90
CA ASP A 200 12.50 15.82 -7.82
C ASP A 200 12.96 15.73 -6.34
N PRO A 201 13.77 14.72 -5.97
CA PRO A 201 14.30 14.59 -4.62
C PRO A 201 15.41 15.63 -4.33
N ASN A 202 16.03 16.19 -5.36
CA ASN A 202 17.17 17.08 -5.22
C ASN A 202 16.72 18.53 -5.02
N VAL A 203 17.40 19.23 -4.12
CA VAL A 203 17.20 20.68 -3.86
C VAL A 203 18.53 21.39 -4.09
N GLU A 204 19.21 21.08 -5.20
CA GLU A 204 20.44 21.79 -5.53
C GLU A 204 20.10 23.19 -6.07
N GLY A 205 20.61 24.21 -5.37
CA GLY A 205 20.42 25.62 -5.73
C GLY A 205 19.17 26.26 -5.15
N ARG A 206 18.81 27.45 -5.67
CA ARG A 206 17.59 28.16 -5.24
C ARG A 206 16.38 27.57 -5.98
N PRO A 207 15.39 26.99 -5.28
CA PRO A 207 14.20 26.46 -5.93
C PRO A 207 13.44 27.58 -6.63
N HIS A 208 12.90 27.29 -7.81
CA HIS A 208 12.04 28.23 -8.52
C HIS A 208 10.78 28.49 -7.69
N ASN A 209 10.25 29.72 -7.71
CA ASN A 209 9.07 30.13 -6.94
C ASN A 209 7.82 29.24 -7.13
N ARG A 210 7.78 28.43 -8.19
CA ARG A 210 6.66 27.53 -8.52
C ARG A 210 6.66 26.24 -7.70
N VAL A 211 7.81 25.86 -7.12
CA VAL A 211 7.95 24.62 -6.34
C VAL A 211 8.25 24.88 -4.86
N ILE A 212 8.32 26.14 -4.44
CA ILE A 212 8.52 26.51 -3.04
C ILE A 212 7.30 26.05 -2.23
N GLY A 213 7.55 25.33 -1.14
CA GLY A 213 6.51 24.81 -0.24
C GLY A 213 5.77 23.57 -0.76
N LEU A 214 6.06 23.09 -1.97
CA LEU A 214 5.49 21.83 -2.46
C LEU A 214 6.13 20.64 -1.74
N GLN A 215 5.30 19.62 -1.46
CA GLN A 215 5.78 18.36 -0.90
C GLN A 215 6.84 17.73 -1.83
N ARG A 216 7.86 17.17 -1.20
CA ARG A 216 8.95 16.43 -1.83
C ARG A 216 8.87 14.96 -1.43
N PRO A 217 9.43 14.04 -2.24
CA PRO A 217 9.42 12.64 -1.88
C PRO A 217 10.29 12.36 -0.64
N SER A 218 9.90 11.35 0.13
CA SER A 218 10.70 10.75 1.20
C SER A 218 11.34 9.44 0.74
N VAL A 219 12.46 9.07 1.34
CA VAL A 219 13.12 7.78 1.08
C VAL A 219 12.53 6.72 2.01
N ARG A 220 12.11 5.60 1.42
CA ARG A 220 11.60 4.41 2.12
C ARG A 220 12.73 3.54 2.65
N SER A 221 12.42 2.60 3.54
CA SER A 221 13.38 1.61 4.05
C SER A 221 13.92 0.65 2.99
N ASP A 222 13.18 0.45 1.89
CA ASP A 222 13.59 -0.34 0.72
C ASP A 222 14.42 0.46 -0.29
N GLY A 223 14.68 1.75 -0.02
CA GLY A 223 15.47 2.65 -0.87
C GLY A 223 14.67 3.31 -2.01
N TRP A 224 13.39 2.99 -2.18
CA TRP A 224 12.53 3.70 -3.13
C TRP A 224 12.12 5.06 -2.59
N LEU A 225 11.78 5.98 -3.48
CA LEU A 225 11.12 7.24 -3.13
C LEU A 225 9.62 7.01 -3.03
N GLU A 226 8.97 7.69 -2.09
CA GLU A 226 7.53 7.79 -2.05
C GLU A 226 7.05 9.23 -1.92
N ILE A 227 5.88 9.50 -2.49
CA ILE A 227 5.19 10.77 -2.28
C ILE A 227 3.70 10.53 -2.05
N GLU A 228 3.17 11.18 -1.03
CA GLU A 228 1.76 11.06 -0.67
C GLU A 228 0.88 11.73 -1.72
N MET A 229 -0.07 10.97 -2.27
CA MET A 229 -1.05 11.46 -3.23
C MET A 229 -2.27 12.08 -2.53
N GLY A 230 -2.66 11.52 -1.40
CA GLY A 230 -3.78 11.99 -0.59
C GLY A 230 -4.39 10.87 0.24
N GLU A 231 -5.43 11.23 0.99
CA GLU A 231 -6.17 10.31 1.85
C GLU A 231 -7.56 10.02 1.30
N PHE A 232 -8.14 8.89 1.67
CA PHE A 232 -9.54 8.58 1.37
C PHE A 232 -10.09 7.58 2.38
N PHE A 233 -11.42 7.57 2.52
CA PHE A 233 -12.11 6.62 3.38
C PHE A 233 -12.65 5.45 2.56
N SER A 234 -12.31 4.22 2.96
CA SER A 234 -12.85 3.02 2.36
C SER A 234 -14.15 2.61 3.06
N SER A 235 -15.27 2.68 2.34
CA SER A 235 -16.57 2.21 2.85
C SER A 235 -16.72 0.69 2.82
N GLY A 236 -16.01 0.02 1.88
CA GLY A 236 -16.15 -1.41 1.61
C GLY A 236 -17.41 -1.79 0.82
N LEU A 237 -18.05 -0.84 0.15
CA LEU A 237 -19.21 -1.06 -0.72
C LEU A 237 -18.77 -1.39 -2.15
N GLU A 238 -19.55 -2.21 -2.85
CA GLU A 238 -19.24 -2.76 -4.18
C GLU A 238 -19.06 -1.69 -5.27
N ASP A 239 -19.86 -0.63 -5.22
CA ASP A 239 -19.84 0.47 -6.20
C ASP A 239 -18.82 1.57 -5.87
N ASP A 240 -18.02 1.42 -4.80
CA ASP A 240 -17.06 2.43 -4.37
C ASP A 240 -15.68 2.16 -5.01
N GLU A 241 -15.35 2.90 -6.07
CA GLU A 241 -14.04 2.88 -6.73
C GLU A 241 -13.23 4.13 -6.36
N VAL A 242 -11.99 3.91 -5.95
CA VAL A 242 -11.01 4.98 -5.70
C VAL A 242 -10.08 5.10 -6.90
N ARG A 243 -10.00 6.31 -7.45
CA ARG A 243 -9.14 6.65 -8.59
C ARG A 243 -8.00 7.52 -8.11
N MET A 244 -6.81 7.21 -8.60
CA MET A 244 -5.58 7.92 -8.24
C MET A 244 -4.93 8.38 -9.54
N SER A 245 -4.42 9.61 -9.59
CA SER A 245 -3.72 10.09 -10.78
C SER A 245 -2.50 10.92 -10.46
N VAL A 246 -1.50 10.85 -11.34
CA VAL A 246 -0.28 11.65 -11.35
C VAL A 246 -0.20 12.27 -12.74
N VAL A 247 -0.33 13.59 -12.84
CA VAL A 247 -0.52 14.30 -14.10
C VAL A 247 0.42 15.50 -14.18
N GLU A 248 1.20 15.54 -15.25
CA GLU A 248 1.96 16.72 -15.66
C GLU A 248 1.92 16.85 -17.19
N ILE A 249 1.04 17.73 -17.67
CA ILE A 249 0.79 17.97 -19.09
C ILE A 249 0.94 19.44 -19.48
N LYS A 250 1.15 20.32 -18.51
CA LYS A 250 1.10 21.78 -18.68
C LYS A 250 2.48 22.38 -18.95
N GLY A 251 3.53 21.77 -18.42
CA GLY A 251 4.91 22.22 -18.52
C GLY A 251 5.49 22.09 -19.92
N GLN A 252 4.96 21.18 -20.76
CA GLN A 252 5.41 20.84 -22.12
C GLN A 252 6.91 20.45 -22.25
N ASN A 253 7.64 20.45 -21.14
CA ASN A 253 9.04 20.06 -21.08
C ASN A 253 9.16 18.55 -21.19
N TRP A 254 10.13 18.13 -22.02
CA TRP A 254 10.56 16.74 -22.08
C TRP A 254 11.12 16.31 -20.72
N LYS A 255 10.81 15.08 -20.33
CA LYS A 255 11.22 14.51 -19.05
C LYS A 255 11.51 13.01 -19.18
N ARG A 256 12.45 12.51 -18.38
CA ARG A 256 12.93 11.11 -18.39
C ARG A 256 13.51 10.70 -17.04
N GLY A 257 13.82 9.42 -16.91
CA GLY A 257 14.53 8.86 -15.75
C GLY A 257 13.65 8.63 -14.52
N LEU A 258 12.31 8.67 -14.71
CA LEU A 258 11.33 8.26 -13.70
C LEU A 258 11.10 6.75 -13.83
N PHE A 259 11.28 6.03 -12.73
CA PHE A 259 11.02 4.59 -12.62
C PHE A 259 9.83 4.40 -11.69
N VAL A 260 8.69 3.96 -12.22
CA VAL A 260 7.47 3.78 -11.43
C VAL A 260 7.41 2.34 -10.95
N GLU A 261 7.50 2.12 -9.63
CA GLU A 261 7.20 0.81 -9.06
C GLU A 261 5.69 0.60 -9.01
N GLY A 262 4.94 1.60 -8.54
CA GLY A 262 3.50 1.51 -8.42
C GLY A 262 2.85 2.56 -7.51
N ILE A 263 1.60 2.31 -7.13
CA ILE A 263 0.86 3.11 -6.14
C ILE A 263 0.53 2.22 -4.95
N GLU A 264 1.04 2.56 -3.77
CA GLU A 264 0.79 1.87 -2.51
C GLU A 264 -0.37 2.52 -1.76
N VAL A 265 -1.29 1.71 -1.26
CA VAL A 265 -2.47 2.09 -0.48
C VAL A 265 -2.34 1.41 0.88
N ARG A 266 -2.04 2.22 1.90
CA ARG A 266 -1.84 1.77 3.29
C ARG A 266 -2.68 2.61 4.24
N LEU A 267 -2.86 2.12 5.47
CA LEU A 267 -3.60 2.86 6.48
C LEU A 267 -2.95 4.22 6.72
N LYS A 268 -3.80 5.20 7.04
CA LYS A 268 -3.31 6.45 7.61
C LYS A 268 -2.67 6.17 8.96
N GLU A 269 -1.44 6.63 9.15
CA GLU A 269 -0.83 6.66 10.48
C GLU A 269 -1.36 7.89 11.21
N ASP A 270 -1.95 7.70 12.40
CA ASP A 270 -2.27 8.80 13.29
C ASP A 270 -0.94 9.30 13.88
N ASN A 271 -0.56 10.53 13.52
CA ASN A 271 0.60 11.24 14.07
C ASN A 271 0.43 11.56 15.56
#